data_AF-A0A059G7M5-F1
#
_entry.id   AF-A0A059G7M5-F1
#
_cell.length_a   1.000
_cell.length_b   1.000
_cell.length_c   1.000
_cell.angle_alpha   90.00
_cell.angle_beta   90.00
_cell.angle_gamma   90.00
#
_symmetry.space_group_name_H-M   'P 1'
#
loop_
_entity.id
_entity.type
_entity.pdbx_description
1 polymer ?
#
loop_
_entity_poly.entity_id
_entity_poly.type
_entity_poly.pdbx_seq_one_letter_code
_entity_poly.pdbx_strand_id
1 'polypeptide(L)'
;MKIEFHNIQVFQALSRETPCFTADLFVDGVLEAHVSNHGGGGGNDYHFPPGRSWATLEAIEGGVRAMGLKKKIELDGVTIELDLDLELLSFLALA
;
A
#
# COMPACT_ATOMS: atom_id res chain seq x y z
N MET A 1 -5.25 -15.61 -4.86
CA MET A 1 -4.55 -14.33 -4.80
C MET A 1 -4.22 -14.00 -3.35
N LYS A 2 -2.93 -14.03 -3.04
CA LYS A 2 -2.35 -13.64 -1.76
C LYS A 2 -1.60 -12.33 -1.97
N ILE A 3 -1.98 -11.30 -1.23
CA ILE A 3 -1.32 -9.99 -1.28
C ILE A 3 -0.52 -9.80 0.00
N GLU A 4 0.73 -9.40 -0.18
CA GLU A 4 1.72 -9.25 0.88
C GLU A 4 2.48 -7.94 0.67
N PHE A 5 2.80 -7.27 1.77
CA PHE A 5 3.70 -6.12 1.76
C PHE A 5 4.97 -6.52 2.48
N HIS A 6 6.11 -6.26 1.84
CA HIS A 6 7.43 -6.57 2.36
C HIS A 6 8.25 -5.27 2.51
N ASN A 7 9.34 -5.35 3.26
CA ASN A 7 10.30 -4.24 3.43
C ASN A 7 9.65 -2.91 3.81
N ILE A 8 8.64 -2.96 4.67
CA ILE A 8 7.85 -1.78 5.03
C ILE A 8 8.66 -0.92 5.99
N GLN A 9 8.81 0.36 5.65
CA GLN A 9 9.45 1.34 6.52
C GLN A 9 8.50 2.53 6.68
N VAL A 10 8.25 2.92 7.94
CA VAL A 10 7.38 4.06 8.25
C VAL A 10 8.20 5.16 8.91
N PHE A 11 8.06 6.37 8.41
CA PHE A 11 8.79 7.56 8.86
C PHE A 11 7.82 8.52 9.56
N GLN A 12 7.45 8.18 10.79
CA GLN A 12 6.46 8.96 11.57
C GLN A 12 6.84 10.44 11.71
N ALA A 13 8.12 10.74 11.95
CA ALA A 13 8.60 12.12 12.09
C ALA A 13 8.45 12.97 10.80
N LEU A 14 8.27 12.32 9.65
CA LEU A 14 8.08 12.97 8.34
C LEU A 14 6.61 12.95 7.90
N SER A 15 5.74 12.29 8.65
CA SER A 15 4.31 12.20 8.37
C SER A 15 3.61 13.48 8.84
N ARG A 16 2.91 14.18 7.94
CA ARG A 16 2.20 15.43 8.25
C ARG A 16 0.70 15.27 8.19
N GLU A 17 0.20 14.81 7.04
CA GLU A 17 -1.23 14.60 6.78
C GLU A 17 -1.52 13.14 6.47
N THR A 18 -0.64 12.48 5.71
CA THR A 18 -0.67 11.04 5.43
C THR A 18 0.54 10.35 6.05
N PRO A 19 0.54 9.01 6.19
CA PRO A 19 1.72 8.27 6.58
C PRO A 19 2.84 8.47 5.54
N CYS A 20 4.04 8.82 5.99
CA CYS A 20 5.23 8.74 5.17
C CYS A 20 5.82 7.34 5.28
N PHE A 21 5.88 6.59 4.18
CA PHE A 21 6.34 5.21 4.20
C PHE A 21 6.94 4.78 2.85
N THR A 22 7.63 3.64 2.87
CA THR A 22 8.00 2.83 1.71
C THR A 22 7.59 1.38 1.96
N ALA A 23 7.23 0.65 0.91
CA ALA A 23 6.87 -0.77 0.98
C ALA A 23 7.01 -1.44 -0.40
N ASP A 24 7.23 -2.75 -0.39
CA ASP A 24 7.20 -3.58 -1.60
C ASP A 24 5.89 -4.36 -1.65
N LEU A 25 5.10 -4.18 -2.71
CA LEU A 25 3.87 -4.92 -2.96
C LEU A 25 4.17 -6.22 -3.69
N PHE A 26 3.84 -7.34 -3.05
CA PHE A 26 3.90 -8.67 -3.62
C PHE A 26 2.50 -9.27 -3.81
N VAL A 27 2.28 -9.91 -4.95
CA VAL A 27 1.07 -10.70 -5.23
C VAL A 27 1.46 -12.11 -5.64
N ASP A 28 0.94 -13.08 -4.92
CA ASP A 28 1.23 -14.51 -5.08
C ASP A 28 2.75 -14.79 -5.12
N GLY A 29 3.52 -14.07 -4.30
CA GLY A 29 4.98 -14.18 -4.18
C GLY A 29 5.78 -13.42 -5.25
N VAL A 30 5.13 -12.68 -6.15
CA VAL A 30 5.81 -11.88 -7.18
C VAL A 30 5.76 -10.39 -6.84
N LEU A 31 6.89 -9.70 -6.97
CA LEU A 31 6.97 -8.25 -6.80
C LEU A 31 6.22 -7.55 -7.93
N GLU A 32 5.21 -6.77 -7.56
CA GLU A 32 4.35 -6.03 -8.50
C GLU A 32 4.69 -4.54 -8.54
N ALA A 33 4.98 -3.93 -7.40
CA ALA A 33 5.36 -2.52 -7.33
C ALA A 33 6.15 -2.20 -6.06
N HIS A 34 7.01 -1.18 -6.13
CA HIS A 34 7.48 -0.45 -4.97
C HIS A 34 6.52 0.71 -4.72
N VAL A 35 6.04 0.86 -3.49
CA VAL A 35 5.03 1.83 -3.09
C VAL A 35 5.63 2.78 -2.06
N SER A 36 5.41 4.07 -2.21
CA SER A 36 5.80 5.05 -1.20
C SER A 36 4.77 6.16 -1.04
N ASN A 37 4.79 6.82 0.12
CA ASN A 37 4.06 8.07 0.32
C ASN A 37 4.97 9.04 1.07
N HIS A 38 4.88 10.31 0.68
CA HIS A 38 5.69 11.39 1.25
C HIS A 38 5.07 12.05 2.48
N GLY A 39 3.89 11.59 2.91
CA GLY A 39 3.21 12.03 4.13
C GLY A 39 2.57 13.41 4.06
N GLY A 40 2.43 14.00 2.86
CA GLY A 40 1.94 15.35 2.63
C GLY A 40 0.47 15.46 2.22
N GLY A 41 -0.35 14.41 2.41
CA GLY A 41 -1.77 14.44 2.04
C GLY A 41 -2.05 14.01 0.59
N GLY A 42 -1.01 13.72 -0.19
CA GLY A 42 -1.13 13.20 -1.56
C GLY A 42 -1.27 11.68 -1.64
N GLY A 43 -1.53 11.20 -2.86
CA GLY A 43 -1.58 9.78 -3.18
C GLY A 43 -0.22 9.09 -3.05
N ASN A 44 -0.22 7.77 -3.22
CA ASN A 44 1.00 6.98 -3.20
C ASN A 44 1.72 7.06 -4.56
N ASP A 45 3.04 7.03 -4.50
CA ASP A 45 3.90 6.84 -5.66
C ASP A 45 4.14 5.35 -5.89
N TYR A 46 4.09 4.94 -7.16
CA TYR A 46 4.30 3.56 -7.58
C TYR A 46 5.45 3.49 -8.58
N HIS A 47 6.43 2.65 -8.26
CA HIS A 47 7.53 2.34 -9.16
C HIS A 47 7.52 0.86 -9.53
N PHE A 48 7.52 0.57 -10.83
CA PHE A 48 7.33 -0.79 -11.35
C PHE A 48 8.66 -1.46 -11.69
N PRO A 49 8.86 -2.73 -11.30
CA PRO A 49 9.94 -3.53 -11.84
C PRO A 49 9.70 -3.85 -13.34
N PRO A 50 10.74 -4.26 -14.09
CA PRO A 50 10.61 -4.59 -15.50
C PRO A 50 9.50 -5.61 -15.77
N GLY A 51 8.65 -5.33 -16.77
CA GLY A 51 7.53 -6.18 -17.13
C GLY A 51 6.26 -5.97 -16.30
N ARG A 52 6.28 -5.09 -15.30
CA ARG A 52 5.10 -4.62 -14.55
C ARG A 52 4.73 -3.20 -14.96
N SER A 53 3.45 -2.87 -14.81
CA SER A 53 2.94 -1.54 -15.12
C SER A 53 1.63 -1.26 -14.39
N TRP A 54 1.11 -0.05 -14.56
CA TRP A 54 -0.23 0.34 -14.11
C TRP A 54 -1.33 -0.65 -14.52
N ALA A 55 -1.28 -1.19 -15.75
CA ALA A 55 -2.27 -2.19 -16.19
C ALA A 55 -2.24 -3.47 -15.34
N THR A 56 -1.07 -3.82 -14.79
CA THR A 56 -0.94 -4.95 -13.88
C THR A 56 -1.58 -4.64 -12.53
N LEU A 57 -1.34 -3.44 -11.98
CA LEU A 57 -1.99 -3.00 -10.74
C LEU A 57 -3.51 -2.91 -10.89
N GLU A 58 -4.02 -2.33 -11.97
CA GLU A 58 -5.47 -2.25 -12.23
C GLU A 58 -6.11 -3.64 -12.28
N ALA A 59 -5.44 -4.62 -12.90
CA ALA A 59 -5.92 -6.01 -12.92
C ALA A 59 -5.95 -6.63 -11.51
N ILE A 60 -4.95 -6.34 -10.68
CA ILE A 60 -4.88 -6.77 -9.28
C ILE A 60 -6.01 -6.11 -8.48
N GLU A 61 -6.18 -4.80 -8.58
CA GLU A 61 -7.26 -4.05 -7.93
C GLU A 61 -8.63 -4.61 -8.31
N GLY A 62 -8.88 -4.84 -9.60
CA GLY A 62 -10.12 -5.46 -10.09
C GLY A 62 -10.35 -6.84 -9.48
N GLY A 63 -9.30 -7.66 -9.39
CA GLY A 63 -9.35 -8.96 -8.73
C GLY A 63 -9.65 -8.85 -7.23
N VAL A 64 -9.07 -7.88 -6.53
CA VAL A 64 -9.31 -7.68 -5.09
C VAL A 64 -10.72 -7.20 -4.83
N ARG A 65 -11.21 -6.22 -5.60
CA ARG A 65 -12.57 -5.69 -5.49
C ARG A 65 -13.61 -6.79 -5.67
N ALA A 66 -13.41 -7.68 -6.64
CA ALA A 66 -14.28 -8.83 -6.87
C ALA A 66 -14.29 -9.82 -5.68
N MET A 67 -13.20 -9.90 -4.93
CA MET A 67 -13.08 -10.75 -3.74
C MET A 67 -13.56 -10.07 -2.44
N GLY A 68 -13.81 -8.76 -2.45
CA GLY A 68 -14.25 -8.00 -1.28
C GLY A 68 -13.23 -7.96 -0.14
N LEU A 69 -11.94 -8.06 -0.44
CA LEU A 69 -10.90 -8.09 0.59
C LEU A 69 -10.69 -6.67 1.15
N LYS A 70 -10.99 -6.48 2.43
CA LYS A 70 -10.50 -5.35 3.23
C LYS A 70 -9.42 -5.89 4.14
N LYS A 71 -8.20 -5.37 4.06
CA LYS A 71 -7.11 -5.82 4.94
C LYS A 71 -6.57 -4.66 5.76
N LYS A 72 -6.57 -4.86 7.07
CA LYS A 72 -5.83 -4.03 8.03
C LYS A 72 -4.51 -4.76 8.31
N ILE A 73 -3.40 -4.04 8.20
CA ILE A 73 -2.10 -4.52 8.62
C ILE A 73 -1.62 -3.60 9.74
N GLU A 74 -1.23 -4.17 10.87
CA GLU A 74 -0.63 -3.41 11.97
C GLU A 74 0.89 -3.58 11.91
N LEU A 75 1.62 -2.46 11.84
CA LEU A 75 3.08 -2.41 11.76
C LEU A 75 3.59 -1.34 12.71
N ASP A 76 4.37 -1.75 13.72
CA ASP A 76 4.96 -0.84 14.71
C ASP A 76 3.95 0.14 15.33
N GLY A 77 2.74 -0.35 15.65
CA GLY A 77 1.63 0.44 16.21
C GLY A 77 0.90 1.33 15.19
N VAL A 78 1.21 1.20 13.91
CA VAL A 78 0.52 1.87 12.80
C VAL A 78 -0.41 0.86 12.12
N THR A 79 -1.71 1.13 12.17
CA THR A 79 -2.68 0.37 11.39
C THR A 79 -2.77 0.97 9.99
N ILE A 80 -2.30 0.22 9.00
CA ILE A 80 -2.48 0.49 7.58
C ILE A 80 -3.75 -0.23 7.14
N GLU A 81 -4.81 0.53 6.88
CA GLU A 81 -6.00 0.01 6.20
C GLU A 81 -5.76 0.10 4.70
N LEU A 82 -5.66 -1.07 4.06
CA LEU A 82 -5.59 -1.18 2.60
C LEU A 82 -7.01 -1.02 2.07
N ASP A 83 -7.44 0.23 1.88
CA ASP A 83 -8.47 0.51 0.88
C ASP A 83 -7.77 0.46 -0.49
N LEU A 84 -8.35 -0.25 -1.45
CA LEU A 84 -7.76 -0.53 -2.78
C LEU A 84 -8.51 0.25 -3.87
N ASP A 85 -8.82 1.50 -3.57
CA ASP A 85 -8.37 2.57 -4.45
C ASP A 85 -6.87 2.71 -4.11
N LEU A 86 -5.92 2.62 -5.05
CA LEU A 86 -4.47 2.82 -4.80
C LEU A 86 -4.08 4.16 -4.11
N GLU A 87 -5.05 4.89 -3.55
CA GLU A 87 -4.94 5.91 -2.51
C GLU A 87 -5.07 5.24 -1.11
N LEU A 88 -3.94 4.96 -0.46
CA LEU A 88 -3.94 4.55 0.95
C LEU A 88 -4.51 5.69 1.81
N LEU A 89 -5.81 5.68 2.07
CA LEU A 89 -6.47 6.72 2.85
C LEU A 89 -6.63 6.32 4.33
N SER A 90 -5.77 6.94 5.12
CA SER A 90 -5.98 7.44 6.49
C SER A 90 -6.00 6.46 7.68
N PHE A 91 -5.31 6.91 8.72
CA PHE A 91 -5.19 6.36 10.07
C PHE A 91 -6.55 6.13 10.76
N LEU A 92 -6.69 5.01 11.46
CA LEU A 92 -7.50 4.93 12.68
C LEU A 92 -6.58 4.68 13.87
N ALA A 93 -6.31 5.74 14.64
CA ALA A 93 -5.75 5.61 15.97
C ALA A 93 -6.86 5.12 16.91
N LEU A 94 -6.63 4.02 17.64
CA LEU A 94 -7.45 3.64 18.78
C LEU A 94 -6.55 3.09 19.88
N ALA A 95 -6.45 3.91 20.94
CA ALA A 95 -6.13 3.62 22.35
C ALA A 95 -5.05 2.59 22.69
#